data_AF-A0A8T5MMW3-F1
#
_entry.id   AF-A0A8T5MMW3-F1
#
_cell.length_a   1.000
_cell.length_b   1.000
_cell.length_c   1.000
_cell.angle_alpha   90.00
_cell.angle_beta   90.00
_cell.angle_gamma   90.00
#
_symmetry.space_group_name_H-M   'P 1'
#
loop_
_entity.id
_entity.type
_entity.pdbx_description
1 polymer ?
#
loop_
_entity_poly.entity_id
_entity_poly.type
_entity_poly.pdbx_seq_one_letter_code
_entity_poly.pdbx_strand_id
1 'polypeptide(L)' 'IKEKIKRAFSIILGAYFTSFVSLLPLMWAGAGLLKGFAITTIIGISVGVFITRPAFGELLKRSAEKTGN' A
#
# COMPACT_ATOMS: atom_id res chain seq x y z
N ILE A 1 -17.46 10.95 5.02
CA ILE A 1 -16.08 10.93 4.46
C ILE A 1 -15.10 10.23 5.38
N LYS A 2 -15.03 10.59 6.67
CA LYS A 2 -14.15 9.95 7.67
C LYS A 2 -14.25 8.41 7.69
N GLU A 3 -15.46 7.84 7.71
CA GLU A 3 -15.67 6.38 7.65
C GLU A 3 -15.16 5.73 6.36
N LYS A 4 -15.30 6.42 5.22
CA LYS A 4 -14.78 5.92 3.92
C LYS A 4 -13.25 5.90 3.91
N ILE A 5 -12.60 6.92 4.48
CA ILE A 5 -11.14 6.97 4.62
C ILE A 5 -10.65 5.87 5.58
N LYS A 6 -11.33 5.67 6.72
CA LYS A 6 -11.00 4.61 7.68
C LYS A 6 -11.10 3.22 7.03
N ARG A 7 -12.19 2.96 6.30
CA ARG A 7 -12.40 1.70 5.56
C ARG A 7 -11.36 1.52 4.45
N ALA A 8 -11.03 2.58 3.71
CA ALA A 8 -9.98 2.54 2.70
C ALA A 8 -8.62 2.18 3.32
N PHE A 9 -8.27 2.75 4.47
CA PHE A 9 -7.05 2.42 5.22
C PHE A 9 -7.01 0.94 5.63
N SER A 10 -8.12 0.38 6.10
CA SER A 10 -8.21 -1.05 6.42
C SER A 10 -7.96 -1.94 5.19
N ILE A 11 -8.53 -1.58 4.03
CA ILE A 11 -8.30 -2.33 2.78
C ILE A 11 -6.84 -2.25 2.34
N ILE A 12 -6.22 -1.06 2.45
CA ILE A 12 -4.82 -0.84 2.09
C ILE A 12 -3.89 -1.70 2.95
N LEU A 13 -4.12 -1.71 4.27
CA LEU A 13 -3.37 -2.55 5.21
C LEU A 13 -3.54 -4.04 4.89
N GLY A 14 -4.77 -4.48 4.62
CA GLY A 14 -5.05 -5.86 4.20
C GLY A 14 -4.33 -6.23 2.91
N ALA A 15 -4.38 -5.37 1.89
CA ALA A 15 -3.70 -5.58 0.61
C ALA A 15 -2.17 -5.66 0.77
N TYR A 16 -1.58 -4.76 1.57
CA TYR A 16 -0.15 -4.79 1.89
C TYR A 16 0.25 -6.13 2.51
N PHE A 17 -0.53 -6.60 3.48
CA PHE A 17 -0.26 -7.86 4.18
C PHE A 17 -0.38 -9.06 3.23
N THR A 18 -1.42 -9.11 2.41
CA THR A 18 -1.61 -10.16 1.40
C THR A 18 -0.44 -10.20 0.40
N SER A 19 0.01 -9.04 -0.10
CA SER A 19 1.15 -8.98 -1.02
C SER A 19 2.43 -9.45 -0.35
N PHE A 20 2.67 -9.06 0.91
CA PHE A 20 3.84 -9.51 1.66
C PHE A 20 3.83 -11.04 1.85
N VAL A 21 2.69 -11.60 2.25
CA VAL A 21 2.51 -13.05 2.43
C VAL A 21 2.63 -13.81 1.09
N SER A 22 2.12 -13.24 0.00
CA SER A 22 2.21 -13.84 -1.34
C SER A 22 3.66 -13.99 -1.83
N LEU A 23 4.60 -13.20 -1.30
CA LEU A 23 6.02 -13.25 -1.67
C LEU A 23 6.82 -14.24 -0.82
N LEU A 24 6.29 -14.71 0.32
CA LEU A 24 6.94 -15.72 1.17
C LEU A 24 7.32 -17.01 0.42
N PRO A 25 6.43 -17.64 -0.39
CA PRO A 25 6.81 -18.82 -1.15
C PRO A 25 7.87 -18.49 -2.21
N LEU A 26 7.87 -17.29 -2.80
CA LEU A 26 8.90 -16.86 -3.76
C LEU A 26 10.28 -16.73 -3.10
N MET A 27 10.35 -16.33 -1.83
CA MET A 27 11.62 -16.23 -1.10
C MET A 27 12.22 -17.59 -0.73
N TRP A 28 11.39 -18.61 -0.53
CA TRP A 28 11.82 -19.96 -0.19
C TRP A 28 12.04 -20.83 -1.43
N ALA A 29 11.13 -20.78 -2.41
CA ALA A 29 11.18 -21.57 -3.63
C ALA A 29 12.01 -20.92 -4.75
N GLY A 30 12.30 -19.61 -4.68
CA GLY A 30 12.95 -18.85 -5.73
C GLY A 30 14.45 -18.63 -5.50
N ALA A 31 15.30 -19.22 -6.35
CA ALA A 31 16.72 -18.89 -6.43
C ALA A 31 16.98 -17.73 -7.41
N GLY A 32 18.00 -16.90 -7.13
CA GLY A 32 18.44 -15.82 -8.01
C GLY A 32 17.41 -14.69 -8.16
N LEU A 33 16.87 -14.52 -9.38
CA LEU A 33 16.02 -13.39 -9.79
C LEU A 33 14.73 -13.28 -8.96
N LEU A 34 14.09 -14.39 -8.63
CA LEU A 34 12.81 -14.40 -7.90
C LEU A 34 12.95 -13.84 -6.48
N LYS A 35 14.09 -14.08 -5.83
CA LYS A 35 14.42 -13.50 -4.53
C LYS A 35 14.69 -12.01 -4.64
N GLY A 36 15.41 -11.57 -5.67
CA GLY A 36 15.60 -10.15 -5.98
C GLY A 36 14.27 -9.44 -6.23
N PHE A 37 13.41 -10.02 -7.07
CA PHE A 37 12.07 -9.52 -7.34
C PHE A 37 11.22 -9.39 -6.07
N ALA A 38 11.24 -10.40 -5.19
CA ALA A 38 10.51 -10.35 -3.92
C ALA A 38 10.98 -9.20 -3.03
N ILE A 39 12.30 -8.99 -2.91
CA ILE A 39 12.87 -7.90 -2.10
C ILE A 39 12.47 -6.53 -2.66
N THR A 40 12.67 -6.30 -3.96
CA THR A 40 12.34 -5.01 -4.58
C THR A 40 10.84 -4.74 -4.50
N THR A 41 10.02 -5.78 -4.65
CA THR A 41 8.57 -5.67 -4.52
C THR A 41 8.18 -5.29 -3.10
N ILE A 42 8.71 -5.96 -2.06
CA ILE A 42 8.44 -5.57 -0.66
C ILE A 42 8.76 -4.10 -0.44
N ILE A 43 9.95 -3.64 -0.84
CA ILE A 43 10.37 -2.24 -0.72
C ILE A 43 9.39 -1.31 -1.45
N GLY A 44 9.04 -1.65 -2.70
CA GLY A 44 8.13 -0.86 -3.52
C GLY A 44 6.72 -0.76 -2.92
N ILE A 45 6.16 -1.87 -2.42
CA ILE A 45 4.84 -1.84 -1.80
C ILE A 45 4.88 -1.08 -0.47
N SER A 46 5.92 -1.27 0.36
CA SER A 46 6.07 -0.53 1.62
C SER A 46 6.12 0.97 1.35
N VAL A 47 7.00 1.43 0.45
CA VAL A 47 7.10 2.85 0.09
C VAL A 47 5.79 3.35 -0.51
N GLY A 48 5.16 2.61 -1.42
CA GLY A 48 3.90 2.99 -2.03
C GLY A 48 2.74 3.10 -1.02
N VAL A 49 2.68 2.20 -0.03
CA VAL A 49 1.65 2.24 1.01
C VAL A 49 1.90 3.38 1.99
N PHE A 50 3.14 3.56 2.44
CA PHE A 50 3.47 4.59 3.43
C PHE A 50 3.53 6.00 2.88
N ILE A 51 3.80 6.20 1.58
CA ILE A 51 3.90 7.54 0.99
C ILE A 51 2.63 7.91 0.23
N THR A 52 2.23 7.09 -0.73
CA THR A 52 1.14 7.46 -1.66
C THR A 52 -0.22 7.50 -0.96
N ARG A 53 -0.48 6.61 0.01
CA ARG A 53 -1.78 6.52 0.70
C ARG A 53 -2.06 7.68 1.64
N PRO A 54 -1.15 8.12 2.54
CA PRO A 54 -1.37 9.32 3.32
C PRO A 54 -1.41 10.58 2.45
N ALA A 55 -0.56 10.67 1.41
CA ALA A 55 -0.61 11.78 0.47
C ALA A 55 -1.98 11.89 -0.22
N PHE A 56 -2.56 10.77 -0.68
CA PHE A 56 -3.91 10.74 -1.24
C PHE A 56 -4.99 11.15 -0.23
N GLY A 57 -4.86 10.70 1.02
CA GLY A 57 -5.79 11.08 2.09
C GLY A 57 -5.82 12.59 2.33
N GLU A 58 -4.64 13.21 2.32
CA GLU A 58 -4.52 14.66 2.48
C GLU A 58 -5.01 15.44 1.26
N LEU A 59 -4.72 14.96 0.05
CA LEU A 59 -5.26 15.52 -1.19
C LEU A 59 -6.79 15.47 -1.20
N LEU A 60 -7.39 14.32 -0.85
CA LEU A 60 -8.85 14.19 -0.76
C LEU A 60 -9.45 15.14 0.27
N LYS A 61 -8.78 15.31 1.43
CA LYS A 61 -9.21 16.25 2.47
C LYS A 61 -9.21 17.68 1.92
N ARG A 62 -8.11 18.11 1.28
CA ARG A 62 -7.97 19.45 0.68
C ARG A 62 -8.98 19.67 -0.46
N SER A 63 -9.20 18.69 -1.33
CA SER A 63 -10.19 18.78 -2.41
C SER A 63 -11.62 18.86 -1.88
N ALA A 64 -11.97 18.07 -0.85
CA ALA A 64 -13.28 18.13 -0.22
C ALA A 64 -13.54 19.47 0.49
N GLU A 65 -12.50 20.08 1.07
CA GLU A 65 -12.56 21.40 1.71
C GLU A 65 -12.78 22.52 0.68
N LYS A 66 -12.18 22.40 -0.51
CA LYS A 66 -12.27 23.40 -1.59
C LYS A 66 -13.63 23.45 -2.31
N THR A 67 -14.44 22.40 -2.23
CA THR A 67 -15.81 22.38 -2.79
C THR A 67 -16.87 22.86 -1.79
N GLY A 68 -16.51 23.01 -0.51
CA GLY A 68 -17.42 23.43 0.56
C GLY A 68 -17.44 24.93 0.86
N ASN A 69 -16.80 25.77 0.04
CA ASN A 69 -16.79 27.24 0.14
C ASN A 69 -17.12 27.87 -1.21
#